data_AF-A0A120FNW4-F1
#
_entry.id   AF-A0A120FNW4-F1
#
_cell.length_a   1.000
_cell.length_b   1.000
_cell.length_c   1.000
_cell.angle_alpha   90.00
_cell.angle_beta   90.00
_cell.angle_gamma   90.00
#
_symmetry.space_group_name_H-M   'P 1'
#
loop_
_entity.id
_entity.type
_entity.pdbx_description
1 polymer ?
#
loop_
_entity_poly.entity_id
_entity_poly.type
_entity_poly.pdbx_seq_one_letter_code
_entity_poly.pdbx_strand_id
1 'polypeptide(L)'
;MIGDYIPLKLNAVYFIILGPMLASLVAGALWFQAARPGKVHSDRLLSGNGGRDAIALLIIFALIVLVSAALSLQYFLILAPAELCSTRPHYDFLWTNISGPTRITHCMSGTEEINKEAPYYFEPQILQSWGHVLWPVLTTCLLIGTWRSWRRTAR
;
A
#
# COMPACT_ATOMS: atom_id res chain seq x y z
N MET A 1 13.20 27.97 11.43
CA MET A 1 12.77 26.90 12.34
C MET A 1 12.30 25.75 11.47
N ILE A 2 13.01 24.63 11.51
CA ILE A 2 12.64 23.38 10.84
C ILE A 2 11.87 22.57 11.88
N GLY A 3 10.64 22.18 11.54
CA GLY A 3 9.77 21.43 12.44
C GLY A 3 8.43 22.13 12.70
N ASP A 4 7.76 22.60 11.65
CA ASP A 4 6.32 22.76 11.74
C ASP A 4 5.74 21.35 11.85
N TYR A 5 5.04 21.10 12.95
CA TYR A 5 4.30 19.89 13.22
C TYR A 5 3.45 19.56 11.99
N ILE A 6 3.87 18.59 11.18
CA ILE A 6 3.00 17.96 10.18
C ILE A 6 1.81 17.45 11.01
N PRO A 7 0.61 18.05 10.88
CA PRO A 7 -0.48 17.68 11.77
C PRO A 7 -0.74 16.20 11.53
N LEU A 8 -0.74 15.42 12.61
CA LEU A 8 -0.83 13.94 12.60
C LEU A 8 -1.98 13.40 11.73
N LYS A 9 -2.97 14.25 11.41
CA LYS A 9 -4.11 14.00 10.54
C LYS A 9 -3.81 14.05 9.04
N LEU A 10 -2.81 14.81 8.58
CA LEU A 10 -2.36 14.87 7.18
C LEU A 10 -1.77 13.51 6.73
N ASN A 11 -1.17 12.79 7.66
CA ASN A 11 -0.55 11.49 7.40
C ASN A 11 -1.54 10.44 6.89
N ALA A 12 -2.81 10.50 7.30
CA ALA A 12 -3.78 9.44 6.97
C ALA A 12 -4.08 9.34 5.47
N VAL A 13 -4.32 10.48 4.80
CA VAL A 13 -4.55 10.52 3.34
C VAL A 13 -3.32 10.00 2.60
N TYR A 14 -2.12 10.47 3.00
CA TYR A 14 -0.87 10.01 2.40
C TYR A 14 -0.63 8.52 2.63
N PHE A 15 -0.96 7.97 3.80
CA PHE A 15 -0.86 6.53 4.07
C PHE A 15 -1.82 5.73 3.20
N ILE A 16 -3.06 6.19 3.00
CA ILE A 16 -4.02 5.52 2.13
C ILE A 16 -3.52 5.49 0.69
N ILE A 17 -3.01 6.63 0.18
CA ILE A 17 -2.56 6.77 -1.22
C ILE A 17 -1.23 6.03 -1.44
N LEU A 18 -0.20 6.33 -0.63
CA LEU A 18 1.17 5.88 -0.86
C LEU A 18 1.47 4.53 -0.20
N GLY A 19 0.70 4.13 0.81
CA GLY A 19 0.94 2.91 1.57
C GLY A 19 1.00 1.65 0.70
N PRO A 20 -0.01 1.38 -0.15
CA PRO A 20 0.02 0.22 -1.05
C PRO A 20 1.19 0.26 -2.04
N MET A 21 1.54 1.45 -2.57
CA MET A 21 2.68 1.63 -3.45
C MET A 21 4.00 1.30 -2.74
N LEU A 22 4.21 1.85 -1.54
CA LEU A 22 5.39 1.57 -0.72
C LEU A 22 5.49 0.09 -0.34
N ALA A 23 4.37 -0.55 0.02
CA ALA A 23 4.34 -1.98 0.29
C ALA A 23 4.79 -2.80 -0.92
N SER A 24 4.35 -2.43 -2.13
CA SER A 24 4.76 -3.09 -3.37
C SER A 24 6.25 -2.89 -3.68
N LEU A 25 6.81 -1.70 -3.41
CA LEU A 25 8.23 -1.41 -3.57
C LEU A 25 9.09 -2.22 -2.60
N VAL A 26 8.69 -2.29 -1.33
CA VAL A 26 9.37 -3.10 -0.31
C VAL A 26 9.32 -4.58 -0.68
N ALA A 27 8.16 -5.09 -1.10
CA ALA A 27 8.02 -6.48 -1.57
C ALA A 27 8.90 -6.75 -2.80
N GLY A 28 9.00 -5.79 -3.72
CA GLY A 28 9.86 -5.87 -4.90
C GLY A 28 11.34 -5.92 -4.54
N ALA A 29 11.78 -5.08 -3.59
CA ALA A 29 13.14 -5.10 -3.08
C ALA A 29 13.48 -6.44 -2.39
N LEU A 30 12.57 -6.97 -1.58
CA LEU A 30 12.72 -8.28 -0.94
C LEU A 30 12.81 -9.40 -1.97
N TRP A 31 11.92 -9.40 -2.98
CA TRP A 31 11.93 -10.39 -4.05
C TRP A 31 13.23 -10.33 -4.85
N PHE A 32 13.68 -9.13 -5.21
CA PHE A 32 14.91 -8.94 -5.97
C PHE A 32 16.15 -9.40 -5.19
N GLN A 33 16.21 -9.13 -3.89
CA GLN A 33 17.27 -9.66 -3.03
C GLN A 33 17.21 -11.18 -2.94
N ALA A 34 16.00 -11.75 -2.77
CA ALA A 34 15.80 -13.19 -2.67
C ALA A 34 16.08 -13.93 -3.99
N ALA A 35 15.88 -13.28 -5.14
CA ALA A 35 16.07 -13.88 -6.46
C ALA A 35 17.53 -13.84 -6.95
N ARG A 36 18.43 -13.09 -6.28
CA ARG A 36 19.84 -13.00 -6.68
C ARG A 36 20.61 -14.29 -6.31
N PRO A 37 21.13 -15.05 -7.28
CA PRO A 37 21.99 -16.20 -6.99
C PRO A 37 23.31 -15.70 -6.37
N GLY A 38 23.65 -16.22 -5.19
CA GLY A 38 24.96 -16.01 -4.55
C GLY A 38 25.05 -14.96 -3.44
N LYS A 39 23.97 -14.25 -3.09
CA LYS A 39 23.95 -13.31 -1.94
C LYS A 39 22.64 -13.41 -1.16
N VAL A 40 22.46 -14.45 -0.35
CA VAL A 40 22.06 -14.34 1.07
C VAL A 40 22.39 -15.68 1.71
N HIS A 41 23.55 -15.71 2.36
CA HIS A 41 23.89 -16.66 3.41
C HIS A 41 22.96 -16.36 4.59
N SER A 42 22.00 -17.25 4.82
CA SER A 42 21.13 -17.21 5.99
C SER A 42 21.35 -18.48 6.81
N ASP A 43 22.59 -18.73 7.17
CA ASP A 43 22.97 -19.77 8.13
C ASP A 43 22.39 -19.50 9.54
N ARG A 44 21.76 -18.33 9.75
CA ARG A 44 21.09 -17.98 11.02
C ARG A 44 19.60 -18.31 11.11
N LEU A 45 18.89 -18.59 10.02
CA LEU A 45 17.47 -19.01 10.11
C LEU A 45 17.30 -20.51 10.41
N LEU A 46 18.40 -21.27 10.45
CA LEU A 46 18.39 -22.73 10.64
C LEU A 46 18.97 -23.20 11.98
N SER A 47 19.26 -22.28 12.92
CA SER A 47 19.66 -22.65 14.28
C SER A 47 18.42 -22.94 15.14
N GLY A 48 18.03 -24.21 15.23
CA GLY A 48 17.14 -24.79 16.25
C GLY A 48 15.64 -24.44 16.21
N ASN A 49 15.23 -23.31 15.61
CA ASN A 49 13.84 -22.81 15.68
C ASN A 49 13.21 -22.45 14.31
N GLY A 50 13.86 -22.85 13.21
CA GLY A 50 13.54 -22.37 11.85
C GLY A 50 12.09 -22.57 11.39
N GLY A 51 11.35 -23.55 11.94
CA GLY A 51 9.92 -23.72 11.66
C GLY A 51 9.04 -22.61 12.25
N ARG A 52 9.36 -22.12 13.45
CA ARG A 52 8.60 -21.06 14.13
C ARG A 52 8.88 -19.69 13.48
N ASP A 53 10.12 -19.45 13.09
CA ASP A 53 10.53 -18.21 12.43
C ASP A 53 9.95 -18.12 11.00
N ALA A 54 9.86 -19.26 10.31
CA ALA A 54 9.18 -19.39 9.02
C ALA A 54 7.68 -19.05 9.12
N ILE A 55 6.97 -19.54 10.14
CA ILE A 55 5.56 -19.22 10.38
C ILE A 55 5.40 -17.75 10.73
N ALA A 56 6.24 -17.20 11.61
CA ALA A 56 6.21 -15.78 11.97
C ALA A 56 6.39 -14.88 10.74
N LEU A 57 7.32 -15.21 9.85
CA LEU A 57 7.54 -14.47 8.61
C LEU A 57 6.33 -14.54 7.66
N LEU A 58 5.67 -15.70 7.56
CA LEU A 58 4.46 -15.85 6.76
C LEU A 58 3.30 -15.01 7.32
N ILE A 59 3.16 -14.93 8.65
CA ILE A 59 2.20 -14.05 9.31
C ILE A 59 2.48 -12.59 8.95
N ILE A 60 3.74 -12.16 9.04
CA ILE A 60 4.15 -10.78 8.66
C ILE A 60 3.79 -10.49 7.20
N PHE A 61 4.09 -11.41 6.28
CA PHE A 61 3.74 -11.24 4.86
C PHE A 61 2.23 -11.12 4.65
N ALA A 62 1.45 -11.97 5.32
CA ALA A 62 -0.01 -11.89 5.27
C ALA A 62 -0.53 -10.55 5.81
N LEU A 63 0.02 -10.06 6.93
CA LEU A 63 -0.33 -8.77 7.49
C LEU A 63 -0.02 -7.61 6.54
N ILE A 64 1.14 -7.62 5.87
CA ILE A 64 1.49 -6.59 4.87
C ILE A 64 0.47 -6.57 3.73
N VAL A 65 0.08 -7.74 3.21
CA VAL A 65 -0.93 -7.85 2.15
C VAL A 65 -2.29 -7.35 2.63
N LEU A 66 -2.72 -7.76 3.82
CA LEU A 66 -4.01 -7.37 4.39
C LEU A 66 -4.08 -5.86 4.65
N VAL A 67 -3.02 -5.26 5.21
CA VAL A 67 -2.95 -3.81 5.43
C VAL A 67 -2.94 -3.06 4.11
N SER A 68 -2.16 -3.52 3.11
CA SER A 68 -2.14 -2.92 1.77
C SER A 68 -3.51 -2.96 1.10
N ALA A 69 -4.20 -4.11 1.16
CA ALA A 69 -5.56 -4.26 0.64
C ALA A 69 -6.58 -3.39 1.40
N ALA A 70 -6.47 -3.29 2.73
CA ALA A 70 -7.35 -2.46 3.54
C ALA A 70 -7.17 -0.96 3.21
N LEU A 71 -5.93 -0.50 3.03
CA LEU A 71 -5.65 0.88 2.62
C LEU A 71 -6.19 1.17 1.21
N SER A 72 -5.97 0.26 0.25
CA SER A 72 -6.57 0.37 -1.09
C SER A 72 -8.10 0.35 -1.06
N LEU A 73 -8.72 -0.39 -0.14
CA LEU A 73 -10.17 -0.37 0.01
C LEU A 73 -10.65 0.98 0.60
N GLN A 74 -9.94 1.50 1.61
CA GLN A 74 -10.24 2.82 2.19
C GLN A 74 -10.15 3.95 1.16
N TYR A 75 -9.27 3.84 0.16
CA TYR A 75 -9.23 4.78 -0.95
C TYR A 75 -10.60 4.89 -1.64
N PHE A 76 -11.26 3.78 -1.97
CA PHE A 76 -12.58 3.82 -2.65
C PHE A 76 -13.77 4.12 -1.73
N LEU A 77 -13.64 3.90 -0.42
CA LEU A 77 -14.74 4.06 0.53
C LEU A 77 -14.76 5.43 1.21
N ILE A 78 -13.59 6.01 1.45
CA ILE A 78 -13.42 7.20 2.30
C ILE A 78 -12.98 8.40 1.48
N LEU A 79 -12.19 8.19 0.43
CA LEU A 79 -11.61 9.26 -0.37
C LEU A 79 -12.41 9.47 -1.66
N ALA A 80 -12.77 10.72 -1.92
CA ALA A 80 -13.32 11.18 -3.19
C ALA A 80 -13.05 12.67 -3.36
N PRO A 81 -13.17 13.22 -4.58
CA PRO A 81 -13.39 14.65 -4.79
C PRO A 81 -14.64 15.09 -4.02
N ALA A 82 -14.60 16.29 -3.44
CA ALA A 82 -15.66 16.80 -2.57
C ALA A 82 -17.05 16.75 -3.23
N GLU A 83 -17.11 17.03 -4.54
CA GLU A 83 -18.34 17.04 -5.33
C GLU A 83 -19.00 15.65 -5.45
N LEU A 84 -18.23 14.58 -5.27
CA LEU A 84 -18.68 13.19 -5.38
C LEU A 84 -18.78 12.48 -4.03
N CYS A 85 -18.67 13.20 -2.90
CA CYS A 85 -18.80 12.57 -1.59
C CYS A 85 -20.19 11.95 -1.31
N SER A 86 -21.20 12.31 -2.11
CA SER A 86 -22.55 11.74 -2.07
C SER A 86 -22.67 10.39 -2.79
N THR A 87 -21.74 10.01 -3.66
CA THR A 87 -21.82 8.78 -4.48
C THR A 87 -20.92 7.69 -3.91
N ARG A 88 -21.42 6.83 -3.00
CA ARG A 88 -20.63 5.72 -2.44
C ARG A 88 -21.11 4.35 -2.92
N PRO A 89 -20.21 3.37 -3.12
CA PRO A 89 -18.74 3.47 -3.12
C PRO A 89 -18.19 4.11 -4.41
N HIS A 90 -17.00 4.73 -4.35
CA HIS A 90 -16.45 5.54 -5.44
C HIS A 90 -15.72 4.73 -6.52
N TYR A 91 -16.30 3.62 -6.98
CA TYR A 91 -15.68 2.76 -8.01
C TYR A 91 -15.67 3.37 -9.42
N ASP A 92 -16.42 4.45 -9.64
CA ASP A 92 -16.48 5.14 -10.92
C ASP A 92 -15.10 5.66 -11.36
N PHE A 93 -14.17 5.91 -10.44
CA PHE A 93 -12.79 6.31 -10.78
C PHE A 93 -11.97 5.23 -11.47
N LEU A 94 -12.41 3.96 -11.46
CA LEU A 94 -11.77 2.93 -12.27
C LEU A 94 -11.97 3.17 -13.77
N TRP A 95 -13.00 3.94 -14.13
CA TRP A 95 -13.46 4.07 -15.52
C TRP A 95 -13.63 5.51 -15.98
N THR A 96 -13.65 6.47 -15.05
CA THR A 96 -13.91 7.88 -15.31
C THR A 96 -12.83 8.77 -14.70
N ASN A 97 -12.47 9.84 -15.41
CA ASN A 97 -11.65 10.92 -14.89
C ASN A 97 -12.54 12.14 -14.69
N ILE A 98 -12.24 12.94 -13.68
CA ILE A 98 -12.85 14.26 -13.53
C ILE A 98 -11.91 15.28 -14.15
N SER A 99 -12.48 16.18 -14.94
CA SER A 99 -11.74 17.25 -15.61
C SER A 99 -11.24 18.28 -14.61
N GLY A 100 -9.93 18.55 -14.62
CA GLY A 100 -9.29 19.61 -13.85
C GLY A 100 -8.76 19.17 -12.48
N PRO A 101 -8.01 20.06 -11.80
CA PRO A 101 -7.30 19.72 -10.57
C PRO A 101 -8.28 19.48 -9.41
N THR A 102 -8.60 18.21 -9.17
CA THR A 102 -9.48 17.79 -8.08
C THR A 102 -8.69 17.45 -6.82
N ARG A 103 -9.00 18.13 -5.70
CA ARG A 103 -8.46 17.75 -4.38
C ARG A 103 -9.08 16.44 -3.92
N ILE A 104 -8.26 15.60 -3.30
CA ILE A 104 -8.73 14.42 -2.58
C ILE A 104 -9.34 14.88 -1.27
N THR A 105 -10.54 14.40 -0.93
CA THR A 105 -11.19 14.74 0.33
C THR A 105 -11.69 13.48 1.04
N HIS A 106 -11.62 13.49 2.36
CA HIS A 106 -12.34 12.56 3.19
C HIS A 106 -13.83 12.94 3.20
N CYS A 107 -14.69 11.97 2.89
CA CYS A 107 -16.13 12.17 2.86
C CYS A 107 -16.82 11.87 4.21
N MET A 108 -16.08 11.61 5.28
CA MET A 108 -16.65 11.33 6.62
C MET A 108 -16.98 12.64 7.36
N SER A 109 -17.98 12.62 8.25
CA SER A 109 -18.33 13.79 9.06
C SER A 109 -17.17 14.18 9.99
N GLY A 110 -16.89 15.48 10.15
CA GLY A 110 -15.85 15.98 11.07
C GLY A 110 -14.43 15.97 10.51
N THR A 111 -14.25 15.76 9.20
CA THR A 111 -12.93 15.76 8.53
C THR A 111 -12.61 17.07 7.80
N GLU A 112 -13.36 18.14 8.06
CA GLU A 112 -13.23 19.45 7.38
C GLU A 112 -11.82 20.02 7.52
N GLU A 113 -11.23 19.90 8.71
CA GLU A 113 -9.85 20.32 9.01
C GLU A 113 -8.81 19.54 8.18
N ILE A 114 -9.02 18.23 8.00
CA ILE A 114 -8.08 17.34 7.27
C ILE A 114 -8.09 17.63 5.78
N ASN A 115 -9.26 18.00 5.25
CA ASN A 115 -9.48 18.25 3.83
C ASN A 115 -8.85 19.55 3.32
N LYS A 116 -8.51 20.50 4.21
CA LYS A 116 -7.93 21.79 3.83
C LYS A 116 -6.58 21.65 3.13
N GLU A 117 -5.79 20.66 3.53
CA GLU A 117 -4.42 20.44 3.09
C GLU A 117 -4.24 19.13 2.31
N ALA A 118 -5.34 18.43 2.00
CA ALA A 118 -5.27 17.14 1.34
C ALA A 118 -4.67 17.26 -0.08
N PRO A 119 -3.88 16.26 -0.52
CA PRO A 119 -3.24 16.27 -1.83
C PRO A 119 -4.26 16.20 -2.98
N TYR A 120 -3.80 16.54 -4.18
CA TYR A 120 -4.57 16.35 -5.41
C TYR A 120 -4.46 14.91 -5.90
N TYR A 121 -5.47 14.47 -6.64
CA TYR A 121 -5.33 13.24 -7.42
C TYR A 121 -4.22 13.40 -8.46
N PHE A 122 -3.51 12.31 -8.74
CA PHE A 122 -2.65 12.26 -9.91
C PHE A 122 -3.52 12.20 -11.16
N GLU A 123 -3.35 13.14 -12.09
CA GLU A 123 -4.00 13.06 -13.39
C GLU A 123 -3.20 12.14 -14.32
N PRO A 124 -3.86 11.20 -15.02
CA PRO A 124 -5.27 10.82 -14.92
C PRO A 124 -5.61 9.99 -13.67
N GLN A 125 -6.72 10.32 -12.98
CA GLN A 125 -7.14 9.69 -11.71
C GLN A 125 -7.42 8.19 -11.85
N ILE A 126 -7.81 7.76 -13.06
CA ILE A 126 -7.96 6.35 -13.43
C ILE A 126 -6.68 5.56 -13.14
N LEU A 127 -5.49 6.11 -13.43
CA LEU A 127 -4.23 5.39 -13.19
C LEU A 127 -3.99 5.16 -11.70
N GLN A 128 -4.27 6.16 -10.87
CA GLN A 128 -4.15 6.02 -9.42
C GLN A 128 -5.13 4.98 -8.87
N SER A 129 -6.37 4.99 -9.37
CA SER A 129 -7.42 4.04 -8.97
C SER A 129 -7.08 2.61 -9.37
N TRP A 130 -6.64 2.38 -10.60
CA TRP A 130 -6.13 1.07 -11.02
C TRP A 130 -4.89 0.65 -10.26
N GLY A 131 -4.02 1.60 -9.91
CA GLY A 131 -2.93 1.38 -8.99
C GLY A 131 -3.42 0.74 -7.69
N HIS A 132 -4.46 1.29 -7.06
CA HIS A 132 -5.00 0.76 -5.80
C HIS A 132 -5.54 -0.68 -5.93
N VAL A 133 -5.98 -1.08 -7.11
CA VAL A 133 -6.33 -2.49 -7.41
C VAL A 133 -5.08 -3.35 -7.63
N LEU A 134 -4.10 -2.84 -8.37
CA LEU A 134 -2.91 -3.58 -8.79
C LEU A 134 -1.87 -3.75 -7.67
N TRP A 135 -1.64 -2.75 -6.81
CA TRP A 135 -0.56 -2.78 -5.82
C TRP A 135 -0.69 -3.92 -4.80
N PRO A 136 -1.86 -4.21 -4.20
CA PRO A 136 -2.00 -5.34 -3.28
C PRO A 136 -1.78 -6.69 -3.97
N VAL A 137 -2.24 -6.83 -5.22
CA VAL A 137 -2.03 -8.03 -6.05
C VAL A 137 -0.54 -8.23 -6.33
N LEU A 138 0.13 -7.16 -6.79
CA LEU A 138 1.57 -7.18 -7.06
C LEU A 138 2.38 -7.51 -5.79
N THR A 139 2.06 -6.87 -4.67
CA THR A 139 2.66 -7.12 -3.36
C THR A 139 2.55 -8.61 -2.99
N THR A 140 1.36 -9.18 -3.15
CA THR A 140 1.10 -10.60 -2.87
C THR A 140 1.98 -11.52 -3.73
N CYS A 141 2.00 -11.29 -5.05
CA CYS A 141 2.80 -12.07 -5.99
C CYS A 141 4.31 -12.01 -5.66
N LEU A 142 4.82 -10.81 -5.34
CA LEU A 142 6.22 -10.59 -5.00
C LEU A 142 6.59 -11.30 -3.69
N LEU A 143 5.79 -11.17 -2.64
CA LEU A 143 6.04 -11.84 -1.35
C LEU A 143 5.97 -13.37 -1.47
N ILE A 144 5.05 -13.91 -2.27
CA ILE A 144 5.02 -15.34 -2.60
C ILE A 144 6.30 -15.76 -3.33
N GLY A 145 6.76 -14.95 -4.28
CA GLY A 145 8.03 -15.17 -4.98
C GLY A 145 9.22 -15.19 -4.03
N THR A 146 9.31 -14.21 -3.11
CA THR A 146 10.35 -14.11 -2.08
C THR A 146 10.39 -15.37 -1.23
N TRP A 147 9.22 -15.78 -0.72
CA TRP A 147 9.07 -16.99 0.08
C TRP A 147 9.53 -18.25 -0.67
N ARG A 148 9.12 -18.39 -1.94
CA ARG A 148 9.51 -19.54 -2.77
C ARG A 148 11.01 -19.56 -3.03
N SER A 149 11.63 -18.41 -3.27
CA SER A 149 13.08 -18.31 -3.49
C SER A 149 13.86 -18.72 -2.25
N TRP A 150 13.52 -18.17 -1.08
CA TRP A 150 14.17 -18.53 0.18
C TRP A 150 14.00 -20.02 0.55
N ARG A 151 12.84 -20.62 0.30
CA ARG A 151 12.65 -22.06 0.53
C ARG A 151 13.43 -22.96 -0.45
N ARG A 152 13.71 -22.49 -1.66
CA ARG A 152 14.56 -23.23 -2.61
C ARG A 152 16.03 -23.18 -2.20
N THR A 153 16.51 -22.04 -1.71
CA THR A 153 17.90 -21.88 -1.25
C THR A 153 18.18 -22.62 0.06
N ALA A 154 17.16 -22.88 0.88
CA ALA A 154 17.29 -23.60 2.15
C ALA A 154 17.23 -25.14 2.03
N ARG A 155 16.95 -25.69 0.83
CA ARG A 155 16.99 -27.13 0.53
C ARG A 155 18.23 -27.46 -0.26
#